data_AF-A0A6N3FXY9-F1
#
_entry.id   AF-A0A6N3FXY9-F1
#
_cell.length_a   1.000
_cell.length_b   1.000
_cell.length_c   1.000
_cell.angle_alpha   90.00
_cell.angle_beta   90.00
_cell.angle_gamma   90.00
#
_symmetry.space_group_name_H-M   'P 1'
#
loop_
_entity.id
_entity.type
_entity.pdbx_description
1 polymer ?
#
loop_
_entity_poly.entity_id
_entity_poly.type
_entity_poly.pdbx_seq_one_letter_code
_entity_poly.pdbx_strand_id
1 'polypeptide(L)'
;MIQDIIKQLQIIVNDESEDVTYTTIARGILENIQKGMEDITILQLADMCYTSPSTISRFVKKLGYSNFNEFKMKCVERKNLGTEILSDNVKNIYFDSKKDKEVLIDLVDSISVSLKEFVENLDLKEVDNLVSMIHDYKDVYFFGFHLSGYFMQHLQYHLFNLGKYVNFAAWEASQEKLANQTDENSLAIIFSVDGNYLRQKSQIFYSLKERESKIVLVTQNPALKMAAQCDYVIYLGSYKNATEGRYKLQLFTEILINRYYKKYSEE
;
A
#
# COMPACT_ATOMS: atom_id res chain seq x y z
N MET A 1 6.91 0.73 15.22
CA MET A 1 6.31 1.00 13.89
C MET A 1 7.33 0.60 12.83
N ILE A 2 7.06 -0.43 12.03
CA ILE A 2 7.96 -0.75 10.90
C ILE A 2 7.53 0.18 9.76
N GLN A 3 8.29 1.26 9.56
CA GLN A 3 8.22 2.07 8.36
C GLN A 3 8.94 1.29 7.25
N ASP A 4 8.31 1.11 6.08
CA ASP A 4 9.00 0.47 4.95
C ASP A 4 10.00 1.46 4.34
N ILE A 5 11.25 1.37 4.83
CA ILE A 5 12.39 2.17 4.37
C ILE A 5 12.54 2.15 2.85
N ILE A 6 12.35 1.00 2.20
CA ILE A 6 12.55 0.92 0.75
C ILE A 6 11.53 1.80 0.04
N LYS A 7 10.27 1.77 0.49
CA LYS A 7 9.22 2.62 -0.07
C LYS A 7 9.49 4.11 0.16
N GLN A 8 9.92 4.48 1.38
CA GLN A 8 10.25 5.88 1.69
C GLN A 8 11.37 6.40 0.79
N LEU A 9 12.48 5.65 0.69
CA LEU A 9 13.61 6.04 -0.16
C LEU A 9 13.21 6.07 -1.64
N GLN A 10 12.38 5.12 -2.10
CA GLN A 10 11.89 5.08 -3.47
C GLN A 10 11.07 6.32 -3.82
N ILE A 11 10.20 6.78 -2.92
CA ILE A 11 9.41 7.99 -3.21
C ILE A 11 10.32 9.22 -3.30
N ILE A 12 11.33 9.37 -2.42
CA ILE A 12 12.33 10.44 -2.55
C ILE A 12 13.06 10.37 -3.90
N VAL A 13 13.48 9.17 -4.34
CA VAL A 13 14.17 9.00 -5.62
C VAL A 13 13.29 9.35 -6.82
N ASN A 14 11.98 9.17 -6.68
CA ASN A 14 11.00 9.42 -7.75
C ASN A 14 10.38 10.82 -7.71
N ASP A 15 10.64 11.62 -6.67
CA ASP A 15 10.08 12.96 -6.51
C ASP A 15 11.05 14.01 -7.08
N GLU A 16 10.72 14.57 -8.24
CA GLU A 16 11.53 15.59 -8.92
C GLU A 16 11.65 16.90 -8.13
N SER A 17 10.77 17.14 -7.15
CA SER A 17 10.79 18.34 -6.31
C SER A 17 11.70 18.22 -5.08
N GLU A 18 12.25 17.03 -4.83
CA GLU A 18 13.05 16.74 -3.65
C GLU A 18 14.51 17.20 -3.82
N ASP A 19 15.18 17.47 -2.70
CA ASP A 19 16.57 17.96 -2.71
C ASP A 19 17.50 16.96 -3.42
N VAL A 20 18.30 17.44 -4.38
CA VAL A 20 19.22 16.60 -5.18
C VAL A 20 20.17 15.81 -4.28
N THR A 21 20.60 16.38 -3.16
CA THR A 21 21.43 15.72 -2.15
C THR A 21 20.68 14.59 -1.48
N TYR A 22 19.42 14.81 -1.08
CA TYR A 22 18.60 13.77 -0.46
C TYR A 22 18.24 12.66 -1.43
N THR A 23 17.99 13.00 -2.70
CA THR A 23 17.83 12.04 -3.80
C THR A 23 19.08 11.19 -3.99
N THR A 24 20.26 11.80 -3.95
CA THR A 24 21.56 11.12 -4.04
C THR A 24 21.77 10.17 -2.85
N ILE A 25 21.50 10.63 -1.63
CA ILE A 25 21.61 9.81 -0.42
C ILE A 25 20.63 8.63 -0.47
N ALA A 26 19.37 8.87 -0.85
CA ALA A 26 18.35 7.83 -0.93
C ALA A 26 18.73 6.75 -1.95
N ARG A 27 19.24 7.14 -3.13
CA ARG A 27 19.77 6.23 -4.14
C ARG A 27 20.94 5.42 -3.61
N GLY A 28 21.93 6.09 -3.00
CA GLY A 28 23.09 5.42 -2.41
C GLY A 28 22.70 4.38 -1.37
N ILE A 29 21.70 4.66 -0.54
CA ILE A 29 21.20 3.67 0.43
C ILE A 29 20.48 2.51 -0.28
N LEU A 30 19.57 2.79 -1.24
CA LEU A 30 18.85 1.74 -1.97
C LEU A 30 19.77 0.78 -2.72
N GLU A 31 20.87 1.27 -3.28
CA GLU A 31 21.88 0.46 -3.98
C GLU A 31 22.69 -0.46 -3.04
N ASN A 32 22.67 -0.19 -1.74
CA ASN A 32 23.48 -0.88 -0.73
C ASN A 32 22.67 -1.61 0.35
N ILE A 33 21.36 -1.35 0.46
CA ILE A 33 20.51 -1.90 1.52
C ILE A 33 20.51 -3.43 1.58
N GLN A 34 20.63 -4.10 0.42
CA GLN A 34 20.74 -5.56 0.33
C GLN A 34 22.18 -6.07 0.50
N LYS A 35 23.19 -5.24 0.18
CA LYS A 35 24.61 -5.63 0.22
C LYS A 35 25.18 -5.67 1.65
N GLY A 36 24.50 -5.04 2.60
CA GLY A 36 24.86 -5.07 4.02
C GLY A 36 25.05 -3.66 4.57
N MET A 37 24.04 -3.16 5.28
CA MET A 37 24.14 -1.92 6.05
C MET A 37 24.69 -2.15 7.46
N GLU A 38 24.92 -3.41 7.88
CA GLU A 38 25.33 -3.78 9.24
C GLU A 38 26.59 -3.02 9.70
N ASP A 39 27.62 -3.02 8.85
CA ASP A 39 28.96 -2.51 9.18
C ASP A 39 29.24 -1.10 8.66
N ILE A 40 28.31 -0.50 7.91
CA ILE A 40 28.50 0.85 7.35
C ILE A 40 28.45 1.89 8.48
N THR A 41 29.48 2.72 8.54
CA THR A 41 29.55 3.91 9.39
C THR A 41 28.92 5.12 8.70
N ILE A 42 28.54 6.13 9.47
CA ILE A 42 27.99 7.37 8.90
C ILE A 42 29.01 8.10 8.01
N LEU A 43 30.31 7.99 8.32
CA LEU A 43 31.39 8.55 7.49
C LEU A 43 31.44 7.85 6.14
N GLN A 44 31.46 6.51 6.14
CA GLN A 44 31.48 5.73 4.90
C GLN A 44 30.24 6.01 4.04
N LEU A 45 29.04 6.11 4.63
CA LEU A 45 27.84 6.44 3.87
C LEU A 45 27.91 7.87 3.31
N ALA A 46 28.45 8.82 4.08
CA ALA A 46 28.64 10.19 3.63
C ALA A 46 29.61 10.26 2.43
N ASP A 47 30.74 9.55 2.51
CA ASP A 47 31.72 9.45 1.43
C ASP A 47 31.11 8.82 0.18
N MET A 48 30.35 7.73 0.33
CA MET A 48 29.65 7.06 -0.79
C MET A 48 28.63 7.96 -1.49
N CYS A 49 28.02 8.89 -0.75
CA CYS A 49 27.02 9.82 -1.27
C CYS A 49 27.60 11.21 -1.59
N TYR A 50 28.94 11.37 -1.59
CA TYR A 50 29.64 12.64 -1.79
C TYR A 50 29.09 13.78 -0.91
N THR A 51 28.83 13.48 0.35
CA THR A 51 28.23 14.41 1.31
C THR A 51 28.95 14.37 2.67
N SER A 52 28.41 15.06 3.67
CA SER A 52 28.97 15.08 5.02
C SER A 52 28.17 14.22 6.00
N PRO A 53 28.77 13.74 7.10
CA PRO A 53 28.03 13.01 8.16
C PRO A 53 26.86 13.82 8.76
N SER A 54 26.97 15.15 8.80
CA SER A 54 25.89 16.01 9.28
C SER A 54 24.71 16.06 8.31
N THR A 55 24.97 16.00 7.00
CA THR A 55 23.94 15.87 5.97
C THR A 55 23.19 14.54 6.10
N ILE A 56 23.92 13.42 6.24
CA ILE A 56 23.31 12.11 6.48
C ILE A 56 22.44 12.13 7.75
N SER A 57 22.94 12.73 8.82
CA SER A 57 22.19 12.86 10.09
C SER A 57 20.89 13.65 9.92
N ARG A 58 20.89 14.70 9.10
CA ARG A 58 19.69 15.48 8.80
C ARG A 58 18.71 14.69 7.94
N PHE A 59 19.22 13.95 6.96
CA PHE A 59 18.42 13.09 6.09
C PHE A 59 17.69 11.99 6.87
N VAL A 60 18.38 11.23 7.73
CA VAL A 60 17.73 10.17 8.53
C VAL A 60 16.70 10.73 9.51
N LYS A 61 16.92 11.95 10.04
CA LYS A 61 15.92 12.66 10.85
C LYS A 61 14.71 13.09 10.05
N LYS A 62 14.89 13.55 8.81
CA LYS A 62 13.78 13.85 7.89
C LYS A 62 12.92 12.62 7.62
N LEU A 63 13.52 11.44 7.52
CA LEU A 63 12.80 10.18 7.38
C LEU A 63 12.03 9.74 8.64
N GLY A 64 12.25 10.41 9.78
CA GLY A 64 11.57 10.12 11.05
C GLY A 64 12.40 9.29 12.03
N TYR A 65 13.69 9.08 11.78
CA TYR A 65 14.58 8.35 12.70
C TYR A 65 15.33 9.31 13.63
N SER A 66 15.54 8.90 14.88
CA SER A 66 16.21 9.73 15.88
C SER A 66 17.69 9.95 15.56
N ASN A 67 18.36 8.93 15.00
CA ASN A 67 19.77 8.95 14.64
C ASN A 67 20.13 7.90 13.57
N PHE A 68 21.38 7.95 13.07
CA PHE A 68 21.88 7.04 12.04
C PHE A 68 21.91 5.58 12.48
N ASN A 69 22.22 5.28 13.74
CA ASN A 69 22.26 3.90 14.23
C ASN A 69 20.86 3.26 14.24
N GLU A 70 19.84 4.01 14.66
CA GLU A 70 18.45 3.57 14.59
C GLU A 70 18.04 3.28 13.14
N PHE A 71 18.33 4.22 12.22
CA PHE A 71 18.08 4.05 10.79
C PHE A 71 18.78 2.80 10.24
N LYS A 72 20.05 2.59 10.60
CA LYS A 72 20.87 1.45 10.19
C LYS A 72 20.25 0.14 10.65
N MET A 73 19.86 0.03 11.93
CA MET A 73 19.16 -1.16 12.44
C MET A 73 17.89 -1.45 11.64
N LYS A 74 17.11 -0.42 11.30
CA LYS A 74 15.90 -0.56 10.49
C LYS A 74 16.19 -1.03 9.06
N CYS A 75 17.30 -0.61 8.47
CA CYS A 75 17.75 -1.14 7.18
C CYS A 75 18.07 -2.65 7.25
N VAL A 76 18.74 -3.08 8.32
CA VAL A 76 19.09 -4.50 8.54
C VAL A 76 17.85 -5.35 8.80
N GLU A 77 16.96 -4.90 9.68
CA GLU A 77 15.64 -5.53 9.87
C GLU A 77 14.89 -5.66 8.55
N ARG A 78 14.91 -4.59 7.72
CA ARG A 78 14.23 -4.57 6.42
C ARG A 78 14.85 -5.50 5.38
N LYS A 79 16.17 -5.73 5.41
CA LYS A 79 16.87 -6.73 4.58
C LYS A 79 16.40 -8.15 4.94
N ASN A 80 16.32 -8.46 6.23
CA ASN A 80 15.85 -9.75 6.72
C ASN A 80 14.37 -9.98 6.36
N LEU A 81 13.50 -9.00 6.68
CA LEU A 81 12.08 -9.04 6.31
C LEU A 81 11.87 -9.08 4.80
N GLY A 82 12.70 -8.37 4.02
CA GLY A 82 12.65 -8.40 2.56
C GLY A 82 12.87 -9.80 2.02
N THR A 83 13.75 -10.58 2.65
CA THR A 83 13.98 -11.98 2.27
C THR A 83 12.75 -12.85 2.54
N GLU A 84 12.04 -12.62 3.65
CA GLU A 84 10.79 -13.30 3.99
C GLU A 84 9.61 -12.88 3.08
N ILE A 85 9.45 -11.57 2.83
CA ILE A 85 8.45 -11.04 1.89
C ILE A 85 8.71 -11.57 0.47
N LEU A 86 9.97 -11.66 0.05
CA LEU A 86 10.31 -12.25 -1.24
C LEU A 86 10.08 -13.77 -1.25
N SER A 87 10.29 -14.48 -0.13
CA SER A 87 9.92 -15.90 -0.08
C SER A 87 8.43 -16.13 -0.17
N ASP A 88 7.61 -15.28 0.44
CA ASP A 88 6.15 -15.44 0.41
C ASP A 88 5.54 -14.98 -0.92
N ASN A 89 6.24 -14.15 -1.69
CA ASN A 89 5.71 -13.53 -2.92
C ASN A 89 6.36 -14.02 -4.21
N VAL A 90 7.69 -14.16 -4.23
CA VAL A 90 8.48 -14.45 -5.43
C VAL A 90 8.85 -15.93 -5.53
N LYS A 91 9.08 -16.63 -4.40
CA LYS A 91 9.37 -18.08 -4.43
C LYS A 91 8.15 -18.96 -4.74
N ASN A 92 6.95 -18.40 -4.82
CA ASN A 92 5.75 -19.14 -5.23
C ASN A 92 5.81 -19.58 -6.71
N ILE A 93 6.65 -18.95 -7.52
CA ILE A 93 6.82 -19.26 -8.94
C ILE A 93 8.29 -19.57 -9.16
N TYR A 94 8.63 -20.86 -9.27
CA TYR A 94 10.01 -21.30 -9.50
C TYR A 94 10.24 -21.49 -10.99
N PHE A 95 11.13 -20.67 -11.55
CA PHE A 95 11.59 -20.81 -12.93
C PHE A 95 12.88 -21.63 -12.96
N ASP A 96 12.88 -22.73 -13.71
CA ASP A 96 13.99 -23.68 -13.83
C ASP A 96 14.43 -23.93 -15.28
N SER A 97 13.90 -23.14 -16.22
CA SER A 97 14.08 -23.17 -17.68
C SER A 97 13.52 -24.38 -18.41
N LYS A 98 13.23 -25.49 -17.73
CA LYS A 98 12.69 -26.71 -18.37
C LYS A 98 11.17 -26.75 -18.32
N LYS A 99 10.56 -26.17 -17.29
CA LYS A 99 9.11 -26.22 -17.05
C LYS A 99 8.45 -24.87 -16.84
N ASP A 100 9.15 -23.78 -17.16
CA ASP A 100 8.66 -22.42 -16.93
C ASP A 100 7.25 -22.18 -17.51
N LYS A 101 6.95 -22.73 -18.70
CA LYS A 101 5.60 -22.63 -19.29
C LYS A 101 4.53 -23.38 -18.50
N GLU A 102 4.84 -24.57 -17.97
CA GLU A 102 3.90 -25.36 -17.15
C GLU A 102 3.58 -24.60 -15.86
N VAL A 103 4.61 -24.07 -15.19
CA VAL A 103 4.46 -23.25 -13.97
C VAL A 103 3.61 -22.00 -14.24
N LEU A 104 3.79 -21.35 -15.39
CA LEU A 104 2.97 -20.21 -15.79
C LEU A 104 1.51 -20.60 -16.07
N ILE A 105 1.27 -21.75 -16.69
CA ILE A 105 -0.09 -22.28 -16.92
C ILE A 105 -0.76 -22.55 -15.58
N ASP A 106 -0.10 -23.22 -14.65
CA ASP A 106 -0.63 -23.51 -13.31
C ASP A 106 -0.99 -22.22 -12.55
N LEU A 107 -0.14 -21.19 -12.66
CA LEU A 107 -0.42 -19.88 -12.09
C LEU A 107 -1.66 -19.23 -12.71
N VAL A 108 -1.76 -19.24 -14.05
CA VAL A 108 -2.92 -18.69 -14.77
C VAL A 108 -4.19 -19.42 -14.39
N ASP A 109 -4.15 -20.75 -14.28
CA ASP A 109 -5.29 -21.56 -13.89
C ASP A 109 -5.72 -21.26 -12.46
N SER A 110 -4.78 -21.17 -11.50
CA SER A 110 -5.08 -20.82 -10.11
C SER A 110 -5.72 -19.43 -9.99
N ILE A 111 -5.15 -18.43 -10.68
CA ILE A 111 -5.71 -17.08 -10.72
C ILE A 111 -7.10 -17.09 -11.36
N SER A 112 -7.26 -17.78 -12.48
CA SER A 112 -8.53 -17.85 -13.22
C SER A 112 -9.65 -18.46 -12.38
N VAL A 113 -9.37 -19.54 -11.65
CA VAL A 113 -10.32 -20.15 -10.70
C VAL A 113 -10.67 -19.16 -9.59
N SER A 114 -9.67 -18.53 -8.99
CA SER A 114 -9.87 -17.56 -7.89
C SER A 114 -10.68 -16.33 -8.32
N LEU A 115 -10.46 -15.80 -9.52
CA LEU A 115 -11.23 -14.69 -10.08
C LEU A 115 -12.67 -15.08 -10.38
N LYS A 116 -12.91 -16.28 -10.95
CA LYS A 116 -14.27 -16.78 -11.20
C LYS A 116 -15.06 -16.93 -9.90
N GLU A 117 -14.48 -17.61 -8.90
CA GLU A 117 -15.09 -17.76 -7.58
C GLU A 117 -15.38 -16.39 -6.94
N PHE A 118 -14.46 -15.43 -7.07
CA PHE A 118 -14.68 -14.08 -6.57
C PHE A 118 -15.89 -13.42 -7.23
N VAL A 119 -15.98 -13.43 -8.57
CA VAL A 119 -17.10 -12.82 -9.31
C VAL A 119 -18.43 -13.49 -8.99
N GLU A 120 -18.46 -14.82 -8.87
CA GLU A 120 -19.67 -15.58 -8.55
C GLU A 120 -20.23 -15.24 -7.17
N ASN A 121 -19.36 -14.90 -6.21
CA ASN A 121 -19.76 -14.59 -4.83
C ASN A 121 -19.84 -13.08 -4.53
N LEU A 122 -19.46 -12.22 -5.49
CA LEU A 122 -19.46 -10.77 -5.28
C LEU A 122 -20.90 -10.24 -5.27
N ASP A 123 -21.33 -9.68 -4.14
CA ASP A 123 -22.60 -8.96 -4.08
C ASP A 123 -22.47 -7.59 -4.75
N LEU A 124 -22.98 -7.49 -5.98
CA LEU A 124 -22.96 -6.25 -6.75
C LEU A 124 -23.76 -5.11 -6.09
N LYS A 125 -24.72 -5.41 -5.20
CA LYS A 125 -25.43 -4.37 -4.44
C LYS A 125 -24.50 -3.71 -3.42
N GLU A 126 -23.62 -4.46 -2.78
CA GLU A 126 -22.61 -3.90 -1.88
C GLU A 126 -21.63 -3.01 -2.65
N VAL A 127 -21.25 -3.42 -3.86
CA VAL A 127 -20.43 -2.60 -4.76
C VAL A 127 -21.14 -1.32 -5.16
N ASP A 128 -22.40 -1.41 -5.58
CA ASP A 128 -23.21 -0.25 -6.00
C ASP A 128 -23.46 0.70 -4.81
N ASN A 129 -23.59 0.17 -3.59
CA ASN A 129 -23.68 0.96 -2.36
C ASN A 129 -22.36 1.71 -2.08
N LEU A 130 -21.21 1.04 -2.20
CA LEU A 130 -19.91 1.72 -2.04
C LEU A 130 -19.72 2.81 -3.09
N VAL A 131 -20.10 2.55 -4.35
CA VAL A 131 -20.06 3.54 -5.44
C VAL A 131 -20.92 4.76 -5.08
N SER A 132 -22.12 4.55 -4.53
CA SER A 132 -22.96 5.64 -4.01
C SER A 132 -22.30 6.39 -2.86
N MET A 133 -21.77 5.69 -1.86
CA MET A 133 -21.08 6.34 -0.73
C MET A 133 -19.90 7.19 -1.22
N ILE A 134 -19.10 6.69 -2.16
CA ILE A 134 -18.00 7.45 -2.78
C ILE A 134 -18.54 8.71 -3.46
N HIS A 135 -19.66 8.64 -4.17
CA HIS A 135 -20.25 9.80 -4.82
C HIS A 135 -20.78 10.82 -3.80
N ASP A 136 -21.63 10.37 -2.87
CA ASP A 136 -22.42 11.22 -1.98
C ASP A 136 -21.57 11.90 -0.90
N TYR A 137 -20.55 11.23 -0.36
CA TYR A 137 -19.67 11.82 0.65
C TYR A 137 -18.77 12.88 0.04
N LYS A 138 -18.84 14.13 0.50
CA LYS A 138 -17.93 15.18 0.03
C LYS A 138 -16.46 14.83 0.29
N ASP A 139 -16.15 14.36 1.48
CA ASP A 139 -14.78 14.09 1.94
C ASP A 139 -14.51 12.58 1.97
N VAL A 140 -13.81 12.08 0.95
CA VAL A 140 -13.44 10.67 0.78
C VAL A 140 -11.93 10.51 0.91
N TYR A 141 -11.49 9.50 1.67
CA TYR A 141 -10.08 9.24 1.96
C TYR A 141 -9.74 7.77 1.72
N PHE A 142 -8.70 7.53 0.92
CA PHE A 142 -8.17 6.21 0.63
C PHE A 142 -6.93 5.89 1.48
N PHE A 143 -6.89 4.67 2.01
CA PHE A 143 -5.83 4.19 2.90
C PHE A 143 -5.32 2.82 2.46
N GLY A 144 -4.05 2.78 2.06
CA GLY A 144 -3.41 1.57 1.55
C GLY A 144 -1.96 1.81 1.16
N PHE A 145 -1.16 0.74 1.12
CA PHE A 145 0.25 0.80 0.75
C PHE A 145 0.62 -0.20 -0.35
N HIS A 146 1.78 0.03 -0.96
CA HIS A 146 2.33 -0.79 -2.05
C HIS A 146 1.31 -1.00 -3.17
N LEU A 147 1.03 -2.26 -3.53
CA LEU A 147 0.13 -2.58 -4.62
C LEU A 147 -1.30 -2.05 -4.43
N SER A 148 -1.84 -2.12 -3.20
CA SER A 148 -3.15 -1.52 -2.91
C SER A 148 -3.14 -0.01 -3.14
N GLY A 149 -2.04 0.65 -2.76
CA GLY A 149 -1.86 2.08 -2.99
C GLY A 149 -1.83 2.43 -4.49
N TYR A 150 -1.17 1.62 -5.32
CA TYR A 150 -1.16 1.84 -6.78
C TYR A 150 -2.56 1.70 -7.39
N PHE A 151 -3.33 0.69 -6.99
CA PHE A 151 -4.72 0.55 -7.45
C PHE A 151 -5.63 1.67 -6.93
N MET A 152 -5.40 2.17 -5.71
CA MET A 152 -6.10 3.35 -5.20
C MET A 152 -5.78 4.61 -5.99
N GLN A 153 -4.51 4.83 -6.38
CA GLN A 153 -4.13 5.95 -7.25
C GLN A 153 -4.77 5.83 -8.63
N HIS A 154 -4.84 4.61 -9.18
CA HIS A 154 -5.54 4.36 -10.43
C HIS A 154 -7.04 4.69 -10.33
N LEU A 155 -7.73 4.20 -9.29
CA LEU A 155 -9.13 4.53 -9.02
C LEU A 155 -9.32 6.04 -8.84
N GLN A 156 -8.47 6.69 -8.04
CA GLN A 156 -8.49 8.13 -7.81
C GLN A 156 -8.36 8.92 -9.12
N TYR A 157 -7.46 8.53 -10.02
CA TYR A 157 -7.30 9.17 -11.33
C TYR A 157 -8.61 9.16 -12.13
N HIS A 158 -9.30 8.02 -12.18
CA HIS A 158 -10.59 7.91 -12.88
C HIS A 158 -11.70 8.71 -12.18
N LEU A 159 -11.76 8.68 -10.85
CA LEU A 159 -12.71 9.48 -10.08
C LEU A 159 -12.52 10.98 -10.34
N PHE A 160 -11.27 11.46 -10.39
CA PHE A 160 -10.97 12.84 -10.75
C PHE A 160 -11.45 13.21 -12.16
N ASN A 161 -11.24 12.34 -13.15
CA ASN A 161 -11.75 12.56 -14.51
C ASN A 161 -13.28 12.56 -14.59
N LEU A 162 -13.96 12.00 -13.58
CA LEU A 162 -15.41 12.00 -13.43
C LEU A 162 -15.91 13.06 -12.45
N GLY A 163 -15.09 14.06 -12.15
CA GLY A 163 -15.46 15.20 -11.29
C GLY A 163 -15.51 14.89 -9.79
N LYS A 164 -15.09 13.68 -9.38
CA LYS A 164 -15.08 13.27 -7.98
C LYS A 164 -13.72 13.40 -7.34
N TYR A 165 -13.58 14.37 -6.45
CA TYR A 165 -12.37 14.52 -5.65
C TYR A 165 -12.30 13.50 -4.50
N VAL A 166 -11.17 12.80 -4.39
CA VAL A 166 -10.84 11.89 -3.28
C VAL A 166 -9.40 12.11 -2.81
N ASN A 167 -9.15 11.96 -1.52
CA ASN A 167 -7.83 12.14 -0.91
C ASN A 167 -7.06 10.81 -0.84
N PHE A 168 -5.78 10.84 -1.22
CA PHE A 168 -4.85 9.73 -1.03
C PHE A 168 -3.44 10.28 -0.85
N ALA A 169 -2.65 9.68 0.03
CA ALA A 169 -1.23 9.97 0.15
C ALA A 169 -0.42 8.68 0.09
N ALA A 170 0.66 8.67 -0.69
CA ALA A 170 1.52 7.48 -0.80
C ALA A 170 2.34 7.22 0.48
N TRP A 171 2.68 8.28 1.21
CA TRP A 171 3.52 8.26 2.40
C TRP A 171 2.74 7.95 3.67
N GLU A 172 3.31 7.15 4.56
CA GLU A 172 2.69 6.78 5.83
C GLU A 172 2.39 8.00 6.71
N ALA A 173 3.39 8.84 6.97
CA ALA A 173 3.19 10.05 7.78
C ALA A 173 2.13 10.99 7.19
N SER A 174 1.97 10.98 5.86
CA SER A 174 0.91 11.74 5.19
C SER A 174 -0.45 11.06 5.32
N GLN A 175 -0.53 9.73 5.30
CA GLN A 175 -1.78 9.02 5.61
C GLN A 175 -2.22 9.23 7.06
N GLU A 176 -1.30 9.28 8.02
CA GLU A 176 -1.64 9.65 9.41
C GLU A 176 -2.20 11.07 9.52
N LYS A 177 -1.65 12.03 8.75
CA LYS A 177 -2.21 13.38 8.66
C LYS A 177 -3.61 13.38 8.07
N LEU A 178 -3.83 12.64 6.97
CA LEU A 178 -5.15 12.50 6.35
C LEU A 178 -6.16 11.89 7.32
N ALA A 179 -5.78 10.85 8.06
CA ALA A 179 -6.64 10.22 9.06
C ALA A 179 -7.03 11.18 10.20
N ASN A 180 -6.15 12.12 10.56
CA ASN A 180 -6.45 13.14 11.57
C ASN A 180 -7.29 14.32 11.03
N GLN A 181 -7.46 14.41 9.70
CA GLN A 181 -8.31 15.40 9.04
C GLN A 181 -9.74 14.92 8.83
N THR A 182 -10.01 13.62 8.99
CA THR A 182 -11.37 13.08 8.89
C THR A 182 -12.23 13.49 10.08
N ASP A 183 -13.53 13.40 9.88
CA ASP A 183 -14.59 13.64 10.86
C ASP A 183 -15.78 12.69 10.62
N GLU A 184 -16.88 12.89 11.35
CA GLU A 184 -18.09 12.07 11.25
C GLU A 184 -18.77 12.14 9.87
N ASN A 185 -18.45 13.16 9.06
CA ASN A 185 -18.97 13.37 7.72
C ASN A 185 -18.00 12.86 6.63
N SER A 186 -16.92 12.18 7.04
CA SER A 186 -15.89 11.66 6.14
C SER A 186 -16.08 10.17 5.86
N LEU A 187 -15.77 9.75 4.64
CA LEU A 187 -15.70 8.35 4.22
C LEU A 187 -14.24 7.90 4.13
N ALA A 188 -13.84 6.95 4.97
CA ALA A 188 -12.53 6.33 4.92
C ALA A 188 -12.62 4.92 4.31
N ILE A 189 -11.90 4.69 3.22
CA ILE A 189 -11.85 3.39 2.53
C ILE A 189 -10.45 2.81 2.65
N ILE A 190 -10.36 1.66 3.31
CA ILE A 190 -9.10 0.97 3.59
C ILE A 190 -8.98 -0.27 2.71
N PHE A 191 -7.92 -0.36 1.90
CA PHE A 191 -7.61 -1.56 1.11
C PHE A 191 -6.56 -2.39 1.84
N SER A 192 -7.00 -3.43 2.54
CA SER A 192 -6.15 -4.34 3.31
C SER A 192 -6.41 -5.79 2.92
N VAL A 193 -5.92 -6.19 1.73
CA VAL A 193 -6.14 -7.51 1.12
C VAL A 193 -5.90 -8.66 2.12
N ASP A 194 -4.68 -8.79 2.65
CA ASP A 194 -4.33 -9.85 3.62
C ASP A 194 -4.42 -9.39 5.09
N GLY A 195 -4.90 -8.17 5.32
CA GLY A 195 -4.95 -7.52 6.63
C GLY A 195 -3.64 -6.90 7.13
N ASN A 196 -2.56 -6.98 6.34
CA ASN A 196 -1.25 -6.45 6.71
C ASN A 196 -1.28 -4.95 7.03
N TYR A 197 -2.03 -4.16 6.25
CA TYR A 197 -2.17 -2.73 6.49
C TYR A 197 -2.74 -2.46 7.89
N LEU A 198 -3.86 -3.10 8.25
CA LEU A 198 -4.48 -2.91 9.56
C LEU A 198 -3.60 -3.42 10.71
N ARG A 199 -2.91 -4.55 10.53
CA ARG A 199 -1.97 -5.08 11.53
C ARG A 199 -0.81 -4.13 11.80
N GLN A 200 -0.22 -3.55 10.75
CA GLN A 200 0.97 -2.72 10.88
C GLN A 200 0.65 -1.26 11.22
N LYS A 201 -0.57 -0.80 10.90
CA LYS A 201 -1.00 0.60 10.94
C LYS A 201 -2.29 0.76 11.72
N SER A 202 -2.40 0.02 12.82
CA SER A 202 -3.55 0.08 13.70
C SER A 202 -3.85 1.50 14.20
N GLN A 203 -2.81 2.34 14.35
CA GLN A 203 -2.99 3.73 14.77
C GLN A 203 -3.84 4.55 13.80
N ILE A 204 -3.62 4.41 12.48
CA ILE A 204 -4.46 5.09 11.46
C ILE A 204 -5.92 4.66 11.63
N PHE A 205 -6.16 3.36 11.77
CA PHE A 205 -7.51 2.85 12.01
C PHE A 205 -8.15 3.42 13.28
N TYR A 206 -7.40 3.47 14.39
CA TYR A 206 -7.91 4.02 15.64
C TYR A 206 -8.17 5.53 15.55
N SER A 207 -7.32 6.29 14.85
CA SER A 207 -7.58 7.70 14.57
C SER A 207 -8.89 7.88 13.78
N LEU A 208 -9.13 7.07 12.75
CA LEU A 208 -10.38 7.11 11.99
C LEU A 208 -11.61 6.81 12.86
N LYS A 209 -11.49 5.87 13.81
CA LYS A 209 -12.56 5.55 14.78
C LYS A 209 -12.79 6.68 15.79
N GLU A 210 -11.73 7.27 16.33
CA GLU A 210 -11.79 8.40 17.25
C GLU A 210 -12.44 9.63 16.60
N ARG A 211 -12.23 9.79 15.29
CA ARG A 211 -12.85 10.84 14.47
C ARG A 211 -14.26 10.50 14.00
N GLU A 212 -14.81 9.35 14.41
CA GLU A 212 -16.16 8.90 14.05
C GLU A 212 -16.42 8.80 12.53
N SER A 213 -15.35 8.73 11.73
CA SER A 213 -15.46 8.60 10.28
C SER A 213 -16.12 7.28 9.89
N LYS A 214 -16.82 7.29 8.74
CA LYS A 214 -17.42 6.09 8.18
C LYS A 214 -16.33 5.21 7.58
N ILE A 215 -16.11 4.00 8.11
CA ILE A 215 -15.00 3.14 7.67
C ILE A 215 -15.50 1.97 6.83
N VAL A 216 -15.04 1.93 5.58
CA VAL A 216 -15.21 0.78 4.68
C VAL A 216 -13.88 0.03 4.56
N LEU A 217 -13.90 -1.27 4.83
CA LEU A 217 -12.75 -2.15 4.65
C LEU A 217 -12.92 -3.03 3.41
N VAL A 218 -11.93 -3.03 2.52
CA VAL A 218 -11.84 -3.98 1.41
C VAL A 218 -10.72 -4.99 1.73
N THR A 219 -11.08 -6.26 1.83
CA THR A 219 -10.15 -7.32 2.27
C THR A 219 -10.53 -8.68 1.69
N GLN A 220 -9.60 -9.64 1.60
CA GLN A 220 -9.94 -11.05 1.40
C GLN A 220 -9.78 -11.86 2.69
N ASN A 221 -9.41 -11.24 3.82
CA ASN A 221 -9.12 -11.95 5.06
C ASN A 221 -10.33 -11.88 6.03
N PRO A 222 -11.11 -12.97 6.15
CA PRO A 222 -12.29 -12.99 7.04
C PRO A 222 -11.92 -13.04 8.53
N ALA A 223 -10.68 -13.40 8.88
CA ALA A 223 -10.25 -13.56 10.27
C ALA A 223 -9.76 -12.25 10.92
N LEU A 224 -9.93 -11.10 10.25
CA LEU A 224 -9.51 -9.82 10.78
C LEU A 224 -10.43 -9.35 11.91
N LYS A 225 -9.94 -9.41 13.15
CA LYS A 225 -10.65 -8.88 14.32
C LYS A 225 -11.11 -7.43 14.16
N MET A 226 -10.33 -6.62 13.45
CA MET A 226 -10.65 -5.21 13.19
C MET A 226 -11.79 -5.02 12.17
N ALA A 227 -12.10 -6.03 11.35
CA ALA A 227 -13.20 -5.97 10.40
C ALA A 227 -14.55 -5.74 11.11
N ALA A 228 -14.75 -6.34 12.29
CA ALA A 228 -15.95 -6.17 13.10
C ALA A 228 -16.14 -4.74 13.67
N GLN A 229 -15.13 -3.88 13.57
CA GLN A 229 -15.19 -2.49 14.02
C GLN A 229 -15.37 -1.50 12.85
N CYS A 230 -15.35 -2.00 11.62
CA CYS A 230 -15.64 -1.23 10.41
C CYS A 230 -17.15 -1.14 10.21
N ASP A 231 -17.61 -0.07 9.58
CA ASP A 231 -19.03 0.12 9.25
C ASP A 231 -19.49 -0.79 8.13
N TYR A 232 -18.62 -1.02 7.16
CA TYR A 232 -18.84 -1.94 6.05
C TYR A 232 -17.56 -2.71 5.73
N VAL A 233 -17.72 -3.96 5.31
CA VAL A 233 -16.61 -4.81 4.87
C VAL A 233 -16.98 -5.44 3.55
N ILE A 234 -16.18 -5.18 2.51
CA ILE A 234 -16.31 -5.83 1.21
C ILE A 234 -15.25 -6.91 1.13
N TYR A 235 -15.72 -8.15 0.97
CA TYR A 235 -14.85 -9.31 0.84
C TYR A 235 -14.47 -9.57 -0.62
N LEU A 236 -13.17 -9.61 -0.88
CA LEU A 236 -12.57 -10.02 -2.15
C LEU A 236 -12.56 -11.55 -2.28
N GLY A 237 -13.70 -12.20 -2.04
CA GLY A 237 -13.85 -13.66 -2.06
C GLY A 237 -13.13 -14.38 -0.92
N SER A 238 -12.91 -15.68 -1.09
CA SER A 238 -12.25 -16.55 -0.11
C SER A 238 -10.74 -16.27 0.00
N TYR A 239 -10.19 -16.42 1.21
CA TYR A 239 -8.75 -16.33 1.42
C TYR A 239 -8.06 -17.59 0.91
N LYS A 240 -7.21 -17.46 -0.11
CA LYS A 240 -6.33 -18.54 -0.61
C LYS A 240 -4.87 -18.19 -0.36
N ASN A 241 -4.36 -17.20 -1.08
CA ASN A 241 -3.00 -16.68 -0.91
C ASN A 241 -2.92 -15.18 -1.29
N ALA A 242 -1.78 -14.57 -1.01
CA ALA A 242 -1.55 -13.15 -1.30
C ALA A 242 -1.54 -12.85 -2.81
N THR A 243 -1.00 -13.74 -3.65
CA THR A 243 -0.90 -13.53 -5.10
C THR A 243 -2.28 -13.37 -5.73
N GLU A 244 -3.18 -14.32 -5.51
CA GLU A 244 -4.54 -14.27 -6.04
C GLU A 244 -5.33 -13.08 -5.49
N GLY A 245 -5.13 -12.74 -4.22
CA GLY A 245 -5.72 -11.55 -3.60
C GLY A 245 -5.42 -10.25 -4.34
N ARG A 246 -4.22 -10.14 -4.93
CA ARG A 246 -3.80 -8.98 -5.72
C ARG A 246 -4.58 -8.86 -7.01
N TYR A 247 -4.76 -9.96 -7.73
CA TYR A 247 -5.55 -9.99 -8.97
C TYR A 247 -7.03 -9.74 -8.69
N LYS A 248 -7.57 -10.28 -7.59
CA LYS A 248 -8.93 -9.96 -7.14
C LYS A 248 -9.09 -8.48 -6.81
N LEU A 249 -8.12 -7.87 -6.12
CA LEU A 249 -8.15 -6.43 -5.84
C LEU A 249 -8.07 -5.59 -7.13
N GLN A 250 -7.24 -5.99 -8.09
CA GLN A 250 -7.16 -5.32 -9.39
C GLN A 250 -8.53 -5.37 -10.09
N LEU A 251 -9.11 -6.56 -10.23
CA LEU A 251 -10.43 -6.72 -10.85
C LEU A 251 -11.52 -5.92 -10.11
N PHE A 252 -11.52 -5.94 -8.77
CA PHE A 252 -12.45 -5.15 -7.97
C PHE A 252 -12.32 -3.65 -8.21
N THR A 253 -11.09 -3.15 -8.36
CA THR A 253 -10.82 -1.76 -8.69
C THR A 253 -11.39 -1.39 -10.06
N GLU A 254 -11.20 -2.25 -11.07
CA GLU A 254 -11.81 -2.08 -12.39
C GLU A 254 -13.35 -2.08 -12.33
N ILE A 255 -13.94 -2.97 -11.54
CA ILE A 255 -15.39 -3.01 -11.34
C ILE A 255 -15.88 -1.70 -10.73
N LEU A 256 -15.21 -1.17 -9.69
CA LEU A 256 -15.59 0.11 -9.08
C LEU A 256 -15.53 1.27 -10.07
N ILE A 257 -14.46 1.37 -10.86
CA ILE A 257 -14.30 2.42 -11.88
C ILE A 257 -15.46 2.35 -12.89
N ASN A 258 -15.70 1.17 -13.47
CA ASN A 258 -16.72 0.99 -14.50
C ASN A 258 -18.14 1.20 -13.96
N ARG A 259 -18.41 0.77 -12.72
CA ARG A 259 -19.70 0.99 -12.06
C ARG A 259 -19.93 2.47 -11.76
N TYR A 260 -18.91 3.17 -11.25
CA TYR A 260 -18.98 4.60 -10.99
C TYR A 260 -19.22 5.38 -12.29
N TYR A 261 -18.44 5.09 -13.33
CA TYR A 261 -18.63 5.66 -14.67
C TYR A 261 -20.05 5.47 -15.16
N LYS A 262 -20.54 4.23 -15.19
CA LYS A 262 -21.90 3.94 -15.68
C LYS A 262 -22.99 4.66 -14.89
N LYS A 263 -22.79 4.88 -13.59
CA LYS A 263 -23.80 5.49 -12.72
C LYS A 263 -23.79 7.02 -12.75
N TYR A 264 -22.63 7.64 -12.99
CA TYR A 264 -22.43 9.09 -12.79
C TYR A 264 -21.73 9.83 -13.94
N SER A 265 -21.45 9.17 -15.08
CA SER A 265 -20.84 9.84 -16.26
C SER A 265 -21.85 10.38 -17.29
N GLU A 266 -23.13 10.02 -17.16
CA GLU A 266 -24.20 10.41 -18.10
C GLU A 266 -25.05 11.59 -17.59
N GLU A 267 -24.62 12.30 -16.55
CA GLU A 267 -25.23 13.57 -16.09
C GLU A 267 -24.50 14.80 -16.65
#